data_AF-A0A7X2LWK2-F1
#
_entry.id   AF-A0A7X2LWK2-F1
#
_cell.length_a   1.000
_cell.length_b   1.000
_cell.length_c   1.000
_cell.angle_alpha   90.00
_cell.angle_beta   90.00
_cell.angle_gamma   90.00
#
_symmetry.space_group_name_H-M   'P 1'
#
loop_
_entity.id
_entity.type
_entity.pdbx_description
1 polymer ?
#
loop_
_entity_poly.entity_id
_entity_poly.type
_entity_poly.pdbx_seq_one_letter_code
_entity_poly.pdbx_strand_id
1 'polypeptide(L)'
;MNLQRRSILTFAGAALAGSPFILRAQNIMIDDVREYQRGDPSGPREYVSFNSSKVASNIKDTKADYLPKLKDFGELLLEEASRYIGFNRQKNRDGIADMLEVFGLGFADSKGHPYAFCAAGIGYVAARVYAKTRVKDATYADVIQCLGDIDHHHFYPCPGVANMVTVASVHGRWVPVTNVVSGKANPMPGWLVVFKWNKSDHHIGILKSISGEKLKTVEFNTSPEGAKGSDANGGAVAERERRLNSNVLGFINPGISVRT
;
A
#
# COMPACT_ATOMS: atom_id res chain seq x y z
N MET A 1 -54.05 32.95 44.16
CA MET A 1 -53.42 33.62 43.00
C MET A 1 -53.07 32.55 41.99
N ASN A 2 -53.71 32.61 40.81
CA ASN A 2 -53.80 31.53 39.82
C ASN A 2 -52.47 31.15 39.17
N LEU A 3 -52.12 29.87 39.21
CA LEU A 3 -51.19 29.24 38.27
C LEU A 3 -51.99 28.25 37.41
N GLN A 4 -52.41 28.69 36.23
CA GLN A 4 -53.03 27.82 35.23
C GLN A 4 -51.97 27.17 34.34
N ARG A 5 -52.14 25.85 34.18
CA ARG A 5 -51.48 24.96 33.23
C ARG A 5 -51.63 25.45 31.79
N ARG A 6 -50.57 25.36 30.99
CA ARG A 6 -50.64 24.90 29.60
C ARG A 6 -49.44 24.04 29.25
N SER A 7 -49.73 22.77 29.00
CA SER A 7 -48.87 21.81 28.32
C SER A 7 -48.94 22.07 26.81
N ILE A 8 -47.80 22.18 26.14
CA ILE A 8 -47.70 21.98 24.68
C ILE A 8 -46.48 21.10 24.43
N LEU A 9 -46.72 19.96 23.78
CA LEU A 9 -45.71 19.10 23.18
C LEU A 9 -44.88 19.88 22.18
N THR A 10 -43.55 19.73 22.22
CA THR A 10 -42.73 19.99 21.04
C THR A 10 -41.80 18.82 20.78
N PHE A 11 -41.90 18.35 19.54
CA PHE A 11 -41.21 17.25 18.90
C PHE A 11 -39.69 17.24 19.09
N ALA A 12 -39.15 16.02 19.13
CA ALA A 12 -37.76 15.72 18.83
C ALA A 12 -37.38 16.22 17.44
N GLY A 13 -36.21 16.85 17.34
CA GLY A 13 -35.61 17.27 16.08
C GLY A 13 -34.11 17.42 16.26
N ALA A 14 -33.37 16.38 15.88
CA ALA A 14 -31.92 16.42 15.76
C ALA A 14 -31.52 17.44 14.69
N ALA A 15 -30.64 18.38 15.05
CA ALA A 15 -29.87 19.16 14.11
C ALA A 15 -28.42 19.17 14.60
N LEU A 16 -27.66 18.18 14.15
CA LEU A 16 -26.21 18.25 14.10
C LEU A 16 -25.85 19.36 13.11
N ALA A 17 -25.72 20.58 13.63
CA ALA A 17 -25.11 21.67 12.89
C ALA A 17 -23.64 21.28 12.65
N GLY A 18 -23.33 21.06 11.37
CA GLY A 18 -22.02 20.65 10.91
C GLY A 18 -20.91 21.55 11.40
N SER A 19 -20.01 20.99 12.20
CA SER A 19 -18.67 21.53 12.35
C SER A 19 -17.93 21.31 11.03
N PRO A 20 -17.27 22.34 10.46
CA PRO A 20 -16.47 22.21 9.26
C PRO A 20 -15.15 21.52 9.62
N PHE A 21 -15.21 20.21 9.85
CA PHE A 21 -14.03 19.33 9.94
C PHE A 21 -13.56 18.91 8.53
N ILE A 22 -13.61 19.83 7.58
CA ILE A 22 -12.76 19.78 6.39
C ILE A 22 -11.72 20.88 6.56
N LEU A 23 -10.91 20.74 7.62
CA LEU A 23 -9.58 21.31 7.62
C LEU A 23 -8.80 20.55 6.55
N ARG A 24 -8.66 21.22 5.39
CA ARG A 24 -7.71 20.91 4.33
C ARG A 24 -6.44 20.27 4.93
N ALA A 25 -6.26 18.98 4.71
CA ALA A 25 -4.97 18.30 4.81
C ALA A 25 -4.05 18.73 3.64
N GLN A 26 -3.93 20.04 3.38
CA GLN A 26 -3.16 20.58 2.25
C GLN A 26 -1.81 21.20 2.65
N ASN A 27 -1.42 21.28 3.92
CA ASN A 27 -0.20 22.01 4.31
C ASN A 27 0.64 21.36 5.42
N ILE A 28 0.79 20.04 5.39
CA ILE A 28 2.03 19.43 5.91
C ILE A 28 2.69 18.76 4.70
N MET A 29 3.18 19.59 3.79
CA MET A 29 4.09 19.18 2.72
C MET A 29 5.43 18.91 3.40
N ILE A 30 5.59 17.72 3.99
CA ILE A 30 6.93 17.17 4.16
C ILE A 30 7.36 16.84 2.74
N ASP A 31 8.00 17.81 2.08
CA ASP A 31 8.43 17.63 0.70
C ASP A 31 9.33 16.40 0.63
N ASP A 32 10.30 16.26 1.53
CA ASP A 32 11.17 15.08 1.59
C ASP A 32 10.80 14.13 2.73
N VAL A 33 10.16 13.02 2.37
CA VAL A 33 9.83 11.94 3.30
C VAL A 33 11.03 11.00 3.37
N ARG A 34 11.45 10.65 4.59
CA ARG A 34 12.40 9.57 4.84
C ARG A 34 11.78 8.52 5.75
N GLU A 35 11.71 7.29 5.27
CA GLU A 35 11.10 6.16 5.98
C GLU A 35 12.10 5.01 6.08
N TYR A 36 12.21 4.41 7.27
CA TYR A 36 12.95 3.17 7.45
C TYR A 36 12.11 1.97 7.03
N GLN A 37 12.66 1.15 6.16
CA GLN A 37 12.03 -0.07 5.67
C GLN A 37 12.99 -1.25 5.83
N ARG A 38 12.42 -2.44 5.96
CA ARG A 38 13.20 -3.67 6.16
C ARG A 38 12.40 -4.85 5.64
N GLY A 39 12.97 -5.64 4.74
CA GLY A 39 12.33 -6.83 4.19
C GLY A 39 12.02 -7.88 5.24
N ASP A 40 13.02 -8.23 6.04
CA ASP A 40 12.94 -9.30 7.03
C ASP A 40 13.31 -8.82 8.44
N PRO A 41 12.73 -9.40 9.52
CA PRO A 41 13.03 -8.99 10.89
C PRO A 41 14.53 -8.93 11.23
N SER A 42 15.33 -9.86 10.70
CA SER A 42 16.78 -9.95 10.89
C SER A 42 17.60 -9.25 9.81
N GLY A 43 16.97 -8.74 8.74
CA GLY A 43 17.65 -8.09 7.61
C GLY A 43 18.23 -6.72 7.96
N PRO A 44 19.06 -6.14 7.07
CA PRO A 44 19.55 -4.78 7.24
C PRO A 44 18.39 -3.78 7.29
N ARG A 45 18.61 -2.64 7.98
CA ARG A 45 17.71 -1.50 7.82
C ARG A 45 18.05 -0.79 6.53
N GLU A 46 17.03 -0.49 5.77
CA GLU A 46 17.11 0.34 4.58
C GLU A 46 16.25 1.57 4.80
N TYR A 47 16.44 2.58 3.97
CA TYR A 47 15.53 3.71 3.95
C TYR A 47 15.11 4.00 2.53
N VAL A 48 13.93 4.57 2.42
CA VAL A 48 13.49 5.27 1.23
C VAL A 48 13.41 6.75 1.55
N SER A 49 13.95 7.58 0.65
CA SER A 49 13.87 9.03 0.74
C SER A 49 13.29 9.52 -0.57
N PHE A 50 12.14 10.17 -0.53
CA PHE A 50 11.43 10.57 -1.74
C PHE A 50 10.71 11.89 -1.53
N ASN A 51 10.52 12.62 -2.62
CA ASN A 51 9.76 13.85 -2.59
C ASN A 51 8.24 13.52 -2.66
N SER A 52 7.51 13.68 -1.57
CA SER A 52 6.11 13.28 -1.49
C SER A 52 5.21 14.10 -2.42
N SER A 53 5.52 15.37 -2.61
CA SER A 53 4.83 16.29 -3.52
C SER A 53 5.01 15.88 -4.98
N LYS A 54 6.22 15.44 -5.36
CA LYS A 54 6.53 14.91 -6.69
C LYS A 54 5.86 13.57 -6.95
N VAL A 55 5.83 12.68 -5.95
CA VAL A 55 5.07 11.42 -6.06
C VAL A 55 3.58 11.72 -6.24
N ALA A 56 3.03 12.64 -5.45
CA ALA A 56 1.65 13.05 -5.58
C ALA A 56 1.34 13.72 -6.93
N SER A 57 2.26 14.52 -7.49
CA SER A 57 2.09 15.11 -8.82
C SER A 57 2.10 14.04 -9.89
N ASN A 58 3.03 13.07 -9.85
CA ASN A 58 3.02 11.95 -10.81
C ASN A 58 1.70 11.15 -10.78
N ILE A 59 1.10 10.98 -9.61
CA ILE A 59 -0.21 10.31 -9.44
C ILE A 59 -1.37 11.18 -9.94
N LYS A 60 -1.32 12.51 -9.77
CA LYS A 60 -2.41 13.44 -10.11
C LYS A 60 -2.37 13.93 -11.56
N ASP A 61 -1.19 14.12 -12.11
CA ASP A 61 -0.96 14.65 -13.46
C ASP A 61 -1.25 13.60 -14.53
N THR A 62 -1.27 12.33 -14.12
CA THR A 62 -1.89 11.25 -14.88
C THR A 62 -3.39 11.35 -14.64
N LYS A 63 -4.07 12.19 -15.44
CA LYS A 63 -5.54 12.25 -15.42
C LYS A 63 -6.04 10.81 -15.44
N ALA A 64 -6.64 10.34 -14.35
CA ALA A 64 -7.28 9.04 -14.34
C ALA A 64 -8.19 9.02 -15.56
N ASP A 65 -7.99 8.05 -16.47
CA ASP A 65 -8.94 7.90 -17.58
C ASP A 65 -10.26 7.29 -17.07
N TYR A 66 -10.39 7.19 -15.73
CA TYR A 66 -11.50 6.61 -15.01
C TYR A 66 -11.81 5.23 -15.57
N LEU A 67 -10.75 4.44 -15.78
CA LEU A 67 -10.93 3.07 -16.20
C LEU A 67 -11.88 2.37 -15.24
N PRO A 68 -12.78 1.51 -15.74
CA PRO A 68 -13.66 0.76 -14.86
C PRO A 68 -12.82 0.01 -13.83
N LYS A 69 -13.20 0.17 -12.56
CA LYS A 69 -12.58 -0.58 -11.47
C LYS A 69 -12.55 -2.07 -11.82
N LEU A 70 -11.36 -2.65 -11.84
CA LEU A 70 -11.19 -4.08 -12.08
C LEU A 70 -11.78 -4.88 -10.91
N LYS A 71 -12.78 -5.72 -11.19
CA LYS A 71 -13.45 -6.55 -10.16
C LYS A 71 -12.49 -7.57 -9.54
N ASP A 72 -11.63 -8.15 -10.37
CA ASP A 72 -10.70 -9.22 -9.98
C ASP A 72 -9.29 -8.68 -9.73
N PHE A 73 -9.17 -7.39 -9.38
CA PHE A 73 -7.89 -6.71 -9.22
C PHE A 73 -6.93 -7.44 -8.27
N GLY A 74 -7.43 -8.00 -7.17
CA GLY A 74 -6.59 -8.73 -6.21
C GLY A 74 -5.92 -9.97 -6.80
N GLU A 75 -6.64 -10.71 -7.65
CA GLU A 75 -6.11 -11.89 -8.36
C GLU A 75 -5.10 -11.46 -9.42
N LEU A 76 -5.45 -10.46 -10.25
CA LEU A 76 -4.56 -9.92 -11.27
C LEU A 76 -3.28 -9.34 -10.68
N LEU A 77 -3.37 -8.66 -9.53
CA LEU A 77 -2.24 -8.13 -8.79
C LEU A 77 -1.29 -9.24 -8.34
N LEU A 78 -1.86 -10.33 -7.78
CA LEU A 78 -1.09 -11.50 -7.37
C LEU A 78 -0.43 -12.20 -8.56
N GLU A 79 -1.16 -12.38 -9.66
CA GLU A 79 -0.62 -12.98 -10.88
C GLU A 79 0.56 -12.16 -11.40
N GLU A 80 0.39 -10.84 -11.52
CA GLU A 80 1.45 -9.96 -12.02
C GLU A 80 2.66 -9.94 -11.07
N ALA A 81 2.44 -9.82 -9.76
CA ALA A 81 3.52 -9.86 -8.77
C ALA A 81 4.29 -11.18 -8.81
N SER A 82 3.61 -12.30 -9.00
CA SER A 82 4.23 -13.63 -9.02
C SER A 82 5.23 -13.81 -10.17
N ARG A 83 5.06 -13.06 -11.28
CA ARG A 83 6.00 -13.08 -12.41
C ARG A 83 7.38 -12.53 -12.05
N TYR A 84 7.49 -11.76 -10.96
CA TYR A 84 8.75 -11.19 -10.50
C TYR A 84 9.45 -12.06 -9.46
N ILE A 85 8.85 -13.16 -8.98
CA ILE A 85 9.50 -14.05 -8.01
C ILE A 85 10.86 -14.51 -8.56
N GLY A 86 11.90 -14.37 -7.74
CA GLY A 86 13.29 -14.64 -8.13
C GLY A 86 14.06 -13.42 -8.62
N PHE A 87 13.38 -12.29 -8.91
CA PHE A 87 14.05 -11.03 -9.17
C PHE A 87 14.84 -10.61 -7.94
N ASN A 88 16.08 -10.15 -8.15
CA ASN A 88 16.93 -9.64 -7.09
C ASN A 88 17.86 -8.55 -7.63
N ARG A 89 18.42 -7.76 -6.71
CA ARG A 89 19.30 -6.63 -7.01
C ARG A 89 20.53 -6.99 -7.85
N GLN A 90 21.00 -8.23 -7.80
CA GLN A 90 22.19 -8.69 -8.51
C GLN A 90 21.89 -9.09 -9.96
N LYS A 91 20.79 -9.79 -10.20
CA LYS A 91 20.44 -10.37 -11.51
C LYS A 91 19.43 -9.55 -12.30
N ASN A 92 18.58 -8.78 -11.61
CA ASN A 92 17.44 -8.10 -12.19
C ASN A 92 17.45 -6.61 -11.83
N ARG A 93 18.65 -6.02 -11.88
CA ARG A 93 18.89 -4.64 -11.45
C ARG A 93 18.01 -3.64 -12.20
N ASP A 94 17.90 -3.78 -13.51
CA ASP A 94 17.16 -2.84 -14.36
C ASP A 94 15.65 -2.95 -14.12
N GLY A 95 15.11 -4.17 -13.99
CA GLY A 95 13.69 -4.36 -13.66
C GLY A 95 13.31 -3.80 -12.29
N ILE A 96 14.22 -3.83 -11.30
CA ILE A 96 14.01 -3.18 -9.99
C ILE A 96 14.16 -1.65 -10.12
N ALA A 97 15.07 -1.17 -10.96
CA ALA A 97 15.21 0.25 -11.24
C ALA A 97 13.92 0.82 -11.85
N ASP A 98 13.29 0.13 -12.80
CA ASP A 98 12.00 0.54 -13.38
C ASP A 98 10.91 0.68 -12.29
N MET A 99 10.84 -0.25 -11.34
CA MET A 99 9.88 -0.20 -10.22
C MET A 99 10.07 1.02 -9.31
N LEU A 100 11.31 1.48 -9.15
CA LEU A 100 11.66 2.65 -8.36
C LEU A 100 11.45 3.94 -9.15
N GLU A 101 11.78 3.91 -10.44
CA GLU A 101 11.78 5.08 -11.31
C GLU A 101 10.37 5.65 -11.51
N VAL A 102 9.31 4.82 -11.49
CA VAL A 102 7.92 5.34 -11.59
C VAL A 102 7.57 6.32 -10.47
N PHE A 103 8.32 6.30 -9.36
CA PHE A 103 8.20 7.23 -8.24
C PHE A 103 9.34 8.27 -8.19
N GLY A 104 10.12 8.38 -9.26
CA GLY A 104 11.25 9.29 -9.39
C GLY A 104 12.46 8.90 -8.54
N LEU A 105 12.60 7.62 -8.20
CA LEU A 105 13.74 7.09 -7.44
C LEU A 105 14.73 6.39 -8.38
N GLY A 106 16.02 6.56 -8.09
CA GLY A 106 17.05 5.72 -8.69
C GLY A 106 17.07 4.32 -8.05
N PHE A 107 17.95 3.45 -8.53
CA PHE A 107 18.19 2.15 -7.88
C PHE A 107 18.84 2.29 -6.49
N ALA A 108 19.66 3.33 -6.31
CA ALA A 108 20.38 3.64 -5.09
C ALA A 108 20.45 5.15 -4.86
N ASP A 109 20.72 5.54 -3.62
CA ASP A 109 20.94 6.93 -3.24
C ASP A 109 22.30 7.47 -3.75
N SER A 110 22.59 8.75 -3.47
CA SER A 110 23.85 9.39 -3.87
C SER A 110 25.11 8.81 -3.22
N LYS A 111 24.97 7.91 -2.22
CA LYS A 111 26.04 7.20 -1.53
C LYS A 111 26.16 5.75 -2.00
N GLY A 112 25.35 5.33 -2.97
CA GLY A 112 25.33 3.96 -3.49
C GLY A 112 24.55 2.97 -2.63
N HIS A 113 23.80 3.42 -1.62
CA HIS A 113 22.92 2.52 -0.86
C HIS A 113 21.64 2.25 -1.65
N PRO A 114 21.29 0.98 -1.89
CA PRO A 114 20.09 0.66 -2.65
C PRO A 114 18.83 1.12 -1.90
N TYR A 115 17.86 1.63 -2.65
CA TYR A 115 16.57 1.96 -2.07
C TYR A 115 15.78 0.68 -1.74
N ALA A 116 15.01 0.76 -0.65
CA ALA A 116 13.97 -0.23 -0.40
C ALA A 116 12.87 -0.10 -1.46
N PHE A 117 12.42 -1.23 -2.00
CA PHE A 117 11.42 -1.26 -3.08
C PHE A 117 10.18 -2.09 -2.74
N CYS A 118 9.89 -2.35 -1.46
CA CYS A 118 8.73 -3.19 -1.10
C CYS A 118 7.40 -2.54 -1.54
N ALA A 119 7.15 -1.30 -1.14
CA ALA A 119 5.97 -0.55 -1.53
C ALA A 119 6.01 -0.09 -2.99
N ALA A 120 7.19 0.37 -3.46
CA ALA A 120 7.37 0.78 -4.86
C ALA A 120 7.09 -0.37 -5.84
N GLY A 121 7.60 -1.58 -5.55
CA GLY A 121 7.34 -2.78 -6.33
C GLY A 121 5.85 -3.11 -6.43
N ILE A 122 5.11 -3.05 -5.32
CA ILE A 122 3.65 -3.26 -5.30
C ILE A 122 2.93 -2.19 -6.14
N GLY A 123 3.28 -0.92 -5.98
CA GLY A 123 2.69 0.18 -6.76
C GLY A 123 2.93 0.02 -8.27
N TYR A 124 4.15 -0.36 -8.65
CA TYR A 124 4.53 -0.63 -10.05
C TYR A 124 3.71 -1.79 -10.64
N VAL A 125 3.65 -2.95 -9.98
CA VAL A 125 2.89 -4.10 -10.52
C VAL A 125 1.38 -3.84 -10.56
N ALA A 126 0.85 -3.10 -9.59
CA ALA A 126 -0.55 -2.65 -9.60
C ALA A 126 -0.84 -1.79 -10.83
N ALA A 127 0.00 -0.79 -11.10
CA ALA A 127 -0.16 0.07 -12.27
C ALA A 127 0.01 -0.70 -13.58
N ARG A 128 0.93 -1.69 -13.61
CA ARG A 128 1.13 -2.57 -14.76
C ARG A 128 -0.07 -3.47 -15.05
N VAL A 129 -0.82 -3.91 -14.04
CA VAL A 129 -2.11 -4.60 -14.22
C VAL A 129 -3.07 -3.73 -15.02
N TYR A 130 -3.24 -2.46 -14.64
CA TYR A 130 -4.10 -1.53 -15.38
C TYR A 130 -3.59 -1.24 -16.78
N ALA A 131 -2.29 -0.99 -16.94
CA ALA A 131 -1.69 -0.70 -18.24
C ALA A 131 -1.94 -1.84 -19.24
N LYS A 132 -1.85 -3.10 -18.78
CA LYS A 132 -2.14 -4.30 -19.59
C LYS A 132 -3.59 -4.42 -20.04
N THR A 133 -4.53 -3.80 -19.33
CA THR A 133 -5.94 -3.74 -19.76
C THR A 133 -6.17 -2.74 -20.90
N ARG A 134 -5.28 -1.76 -21.06
CA ARG A 134 -5.33 -0.76 -22.14
C ARG A 134 -4.58 -1.24 -23.38
N VAL A 135 -3.37 -1.76 -23.17
CA VAL A 135 -2.44 -2.15 -24.22
C VAL A 135 -1.77 -3.46 -23.83
N LYS A 136 -1.80 -4.44 -24.73
CA LYS A 136 -1.27 -5.79 -24.47
C LYS A 136 0.21 -5.76 -24.07
N ASP A 137 0.99 -4.94 -24.77
CA ASP A 137 2.43 -4.78 -24.58
C ASP A 137 2.74 -3.43 -23.91
N ALA A 138 2.16 -3.23 -22.72
CA ALA A 138 2.28 -2.00 -21.95
C ALA A 138 3.75 -1.56 -21.77
N THR A 139 4.02 -0.33 -22.17
CA THR A 139 5.30 0.34 -22.01
C THR A 139 5.44 0.91 -20.60
N TYR A 140 6.66 1.35 -20.27
CA TYR A 140 6.93 2.06 -19.02
C TYR A 140 6.06 3.33 -18.85
N ALA A 141 5.84 4.08 -19.95
CA ALA A 141 4.98 5.27 -19.93
C ALA A 141 3.51 4.91 -19.62
N ASP A 142 3.01 3.79 -20.14
CA ASP A 142 1.65 3.32 -19.86
C ASP A 142 1.48 2.95 -18.38
N VAL A 143 2.51 2.38 -17.75
CA VAL A 143 2.52 2.08 -16.32
C VAL A 143 2.41 3.36 -15.50
N ILE A 144 3.21 4.39 -15.80
CA ILE A 144 3.15 5.67 -15.09
C ILE A 144 1.73 6.26 -15.18
N GLN A 145 1.13 6.26 -16.36
CA GLN A 145 -0.22 6.79 -16.59
C GLN A 145 -1.31 6.11 -15.76
N CYS A 146 -1.08 4.89 -15.29
CA CYS A 146 -2.08 4.15 -14.50
C CYS A 146 -1.96 4.41 -12.99
N LEU A 147 -0.95 5.15 -12.50
CA LEU A 147 -0.79 5.40 -11.07
C LEU A 147 -2.00 6.13 -10.46
N GLY A 148 -2.60 7.08 -11.19
CA GLY A 148 -3.83 7.76 -10.79
C GLY A 148 -5.03 6.82 -10.63
N ASP A 149 -5.18 5.85 -11.54
CA ASP A 149 -6.25 4.83 -11.48
C ASP A 149 -6.09 3.93 -10.24
N ILE A 150 -4.84 3.59 -9.86
CA ILE A 150 -4.57 2.80 -8.65
C ILE A 150 -4.96 3.55 -7.38
N ASP A 151 -4.58 4.84 -7.26
CA ASP A 151 -4.96 5.67 -6.11
C ASP A 151 -6.49 5.79 -5.99
N HIS A 152 -7.13 6.11 -7.11
CA HIS A 152 -8.57 6.31 -7.17
C HIS A 152 -9.33 5.05 -6.76
N HIS A 153 -8.98 3.88 -7.29
CA HIS A 153 -9.78 2.66 -7.12
C HIS A 153 -9.34 1.74 -5.99
N HIS A 154 -8.06 1.72 -5.63
CA HIS A 154 -7.48 0.62 -4.84
C HIS A 154 -6.73 1.07 -3.61
N PHE A 155 -5.57 1.71 -3.78
CA PHE A 155 -4.71 2.16 -2.68
C PHE A 155 -3.76 3.23 -3.20
N TYR A 156 -3.20 4.06 -2.32
CA TYR A 156 -2.24 5.09 -2.73
C TYR A 156 -0.90 4.45 -3.14
N PRO A 157 -0.51 4.47 -4.43
CA PRO A 157 0.75 3.85 -4.86
C PRO A 157 1.90 4.80 -4.55
N CYS A 158 2.73 4.49 -3.55
CA CYS A 158 3.91 5.29 -3.25
C CYS A 158 5.04 4.45 -2.64
N PRO A 159 6.29 4.96 -2.61
CA PRO A 159 7.42 4.23 -2.05
C PRO A 159 7.38 4.05 -0.53
N GLY A 160 6.60 4.85 0.21
CA GLY A 160 6.52 4.82 1.67
C GLY A 160 5.34 3.99 2.19
N VAL A 161 5.61 2.95 2.97
CA VAL A 161 4.56 2.10 3.56
C VAL A 161 3.70 2.89 4.54
N ALA A 162 4.31 3.80 5.32
CA ALA A 162 3.57 4.60 6.29
C ALA A 162 2.57 5.55 5.61
N ASN A 163 2.94 6.11 4.46
CA ASN A 163 2.05 6.93 3.63
C ASN A 163 0.89 6.08 3.09
N MET A 164 1.15 4.88 2.58
CA MET A 164 0.09 3.96 2.12
C MET A 164 -0.93 3.67 3.23
N VAL A 165 -0.47 3.38 4.45
CA VAL A 165 -1.34 3.12 5.61
C VAL A 165 -2.16 4.36 5.99
N THR A 166 -1.53 5.53 5.99
CA THR A 166 -2.17 6.80 6.33
C THR A 166 -3.32 7.09 5.37
N VAL A 167 -3.07 7.02 4.06
CA VAL A 167 -4.11 7.24 3.05
C VAL A 167 -5.17 6.14 3.10
N ALA A 168 -4.78 4.86 3.25
CA ALA A 168 -5.74 3.77 3.40
C ALA A 168 -6.68 3.99 4.61
N SER A 169 -6.17 4.54 5.71
CA SER A 169 -6.98 4.85 6.89
C SER A 169 -8.00 5.95 6.61
N VAL A 170 -7.58 7.04 5.95
CA VAL A 170 -8.46 8.15 5.56
C VAL A 170 -9.57 7.68 4.60
N HIS A 171 -9.25 6.77 3.68
CA HIS A 171 -10.20 6.24 2.69
C HIS A 171 -11.01 5.04 3.19
N GLY A 172 -10.91 4.65 4.47
CA GLY A 172 -11.65 3.51 5.02
C GLY A 172 -11.23 2.15 4.44
N ARG A 173 -10.02 2.06 3.87
CA ARG A 173 -9.41 0.85 3.28
C ARG A 173 -8.53 0.10 4.27
N TRP A 174 -8.16 0.72 5.39
CA TRP A 174 -7.32 0.11 6.42
C TRP A 174 -8.13 -0.81 7.34
N VAL A 175 -7.61 -2.03 7.55
CA VAL A 175 -8.13 -3.03 8.46
C VAL A 175 -7.06 -3.38 9.49
N PRO A 176 -7.18 -2.93 10.75
CA PRO A 176 -6.19 -3.26 11.77
C PRO A 176 -6.18 -4.76 12.05
N VAL A 177 -5.01 -5.31 12.42
CA VAL A 177 -4.83 -6.75 12.70
C VAL A 177 -5.81 -7.28 13.76
N THR A 178 -6.20 -6.43 14.72
CA THR A 178 -7.16 -6.77 15.78
C THR A 178 -8.54 -7.12 15.23
N ASN A 179 -8.95 -6.52 14.10
CA ASN A 179 -10.21 -6.89 13.44
C ASN A 179 -10.13 -8.26 12.78
N VAL A 180 -8.95 -8.66 12.30
CA VAL A 180 -8.73 -9.99 11.70
C VAL A 180 -8.69 -11.05 12.79
N VAL A 181 -7.91 -10.83 13.86
CA VAL A 181 -7.80 -11.75 15.00
C VAL A 181 -9.13 -11.94 15.73
N SER A 182 -9.98 -10.91 15.79
CA SER A 182 -11.33 -11.01 16.38
C SER A 182 -12.42 -11.51 15.42
N GLY A 183 -12.07 -11.88 14.18
CA GLY A 183 -13.03 -12.37 13.19
C GLY A 183 -13.96 -11.30 12.59
N LYS A 184 -13.73 -10.01 12.87
CA LYS A 184 -14.50 -8.88 12.32
C LYS A 184 -14.14 -8.56 10.87
N ALA A 185 -13.01 -9.06 10.39
CA ALA A 185 -12.56 -8.92 9.01
C ALA A 185 -11.88 -10.19 8.53
N ASN A 186 -12.04 -10.49 7.25
CA ASN A 186 -11.43 -11.65 6.61
C ASN A 186 -10.63 -11.18 5.38
N PRO A 187 -9.32 -10.88 5.52
CA PRO A 187 -8.47 -10.49 4.40
C PRO A 187 -8.47 -11.55 3.30
N MET A 188 -8.53 -11.11 2.04
CA MET A 188 -8.59 -11.98 0.88
C MET A 188 -7.27 -11.96 0.09
N PRO A 189 -7.03 -12.97 -0.76
CA PRO A 189 -5.93 -12.91 -1.73
C PRO A 189 -5.91 -11.57 -2.49
N GLY A 190 -4.73 -10.97 -2.61
CA GLY A 190 -4.51 -9.64 -3.21
C GLY A 190 -4.59 -8.47 -2.24
N TRP A 191 -5.06 -8.66 -1.00
CA TRP A 191 -4.94 -7.61 0.03
C TRP A 191 -3.48 -7.35 0.37
N LEU A 192 -3.16 -6.13 0.77
CA LEU A 192 -1.79 -5.80 1.17
C LEU A 192 -1.65 -6.01 2.67
N VAL A 193 -0.73 -6.85 3.12
CA VAL A 193 -0.40 -7.04 4.53
C VAL A 193 0.74 -6.11 4.91
N VAL A 194 0.56 -5.36 5.99
CA VAL A 194 1.56 -4.41 6.50
C VAL A 194 2.19 -4.96 7.76
N PHE A 195 3.52 -5.00 7.76
CA PHE A 195 4.32 -5.46 8.88
C PHE A 195 5.06 -4.31 9.57
N LYS A 196 5.42 -4.58 10.82
CA LYS A 196 6.24 -3.75 11.67
C LYS A 196 7.21 -4.65 12.40
N TRP A 197 8.47 -4.64 11.99
CA TRP A 197 9.51 -5.47 12.62
C TRP A 197 10.05 -4.83 13.90
N ASN A 198 10.18 -3.50 13.90
CA ASN A 198 10.56 -2.68 15.06
C ASN A 198 9.74 -1.38 15.06
N LYS A 199 9.99 -0.47 16.01
CA LYS A 199 9.18 0.76 16.22
C LYS A 199 8.83 1.56 14.96
N SER A 200 9.70 1.63 13.95
CA SER A 200 9.52 2.40 12.71
C SER A 200 9.85 1.64 11.43
N ASP A 201 10.22 0.36 11.52
CA ASP A 201 10.69 -0.41 10.37
C ASP A 201 9.48 -1.09 9.70
N HIS A 202 8.97 -0.45 8.66
CA HIS A 202 7.77 -0.92 7.95
C HIS A 202 8.14 -1.85 6.79
N HIS A 203 7.22 -2.78 6.50
CA HIS A 203 7.26 -3.64 5.33
C HIS A 203 5.84 -3.91 4.84
N ILE A 204 5.72 -4.31 3.58
CA ILE A 204 4.43 -4.60 2.97
C ILE A 204 4.58 -5.76 1.98
N GLY A 205 3.58 -6.65 1.97
CA GLY A 205 3.49 -7.78 1.05
C GLY A 205 2.07 -7.91 0.49
N ILE A 206 1.93 -8.68 -0.58
CA ILE A 206 0.64 -9.04 -1.18
C ILE A 206 0.23 -10.39 -0.63
N LEU A 207 -0.93 -10.46 0.02
CA LEU A 207 -1.45 -11.66 0.64
C LEU A 207 -1.87 -12.68 -0.43
N LYS A 208 -1.33 -13.89 -0.39
CA LYS A 208 -1.79 -15.05 -1.20
C LYS A 208 -2.87 -15.84 -0.49
N SER A 209 -2.70 -16.09 0.81
CA SER A 209 -3.66 -16.87 1.62
C SER A 209 -3.41 -16.71 3.11
N ILE A 210 -4.46 -16.93 3.91
CA ILE A 210 -4.39 -17.08 5.37
C ILE A 210 -4.89 -18.48 5.73
N SER A 211 -4.16 -19.21 6.56
CA SER A 211 -4.59 -20.50 7.13
C SER A 211 -4.17 -20.57 8.60
N GLY A 212 -5.15 -20.42 9.50
CA GLY A 212 -4.89 -20.20 10.93
C GLY A 212 -4.02 -18.96 11.13
N GLU A 213 -2.89 -19.13 11.83
CA GLU A 213 -1.91 -18.06 12.04
C GLU A 213 -0.89 -17.91 10.90
N LYS A 214 -0.98 -18.72 9.84
CA LYS A 214 -0.01 -18.67 8.75
C LYS A 214 -0.49 -17.76 7.62
N LEU A 215 0.36 -16.83 7.24
CA LEU A 215 0.18 -15.95 6.08
C LEU A 215 1.13 -16.43 4.98
N LYS A 216 0.62 -16.65 3.78
CA LYS A 216 1.46 -16.77 2.57
C LYS A 216 1.37 -15.47 1.80
N THR A 217 2.49 -14.95 1.35
CA THR A 217 2.56 -13.65 0.68
C THR A 217 3.54 -13.67 -0.49
N VAL A 218 3.39 -12.72 -1.41
CA VAL A 218 4.46 -12.28 -2.32
C VAL A 218 4.97 -10.94 -1.80
N GLU A 219 6.26 -10.88 -1.49
CA GLU A 219 6.91 -9.71 -0.91
C GLU A 219 8.01 -9.20 -1.84
N PHE A 220 8.09 -7.88 -2.00
CA PHE A 220 9.15 -7.19 -2.73
C PHE A 220 10.19 -6.69 -1.74
N ASN A 221 11.47 -6.68 -2.12
CA ASN A 221 12.57 -6.27 -1.25
C ASN A 221 12.69 -7.10 0.04
N THR A 222 12.50 -8.42 -0.08
CA THR A 222 12.66 -9.41 1.00
C THR A 222 13.77 -10.42 0.65
N SER A 223 14.06 -11.34 1.56
CA SER A 223 14.90 -12.52 1.29
C SER A 223 14.04 -13.72 0.87
N PRO A 224 14.53 -14.63 0.01
CA PRO A 224 13.88 -15.93 -0.22
C PRO A 224 13.74 -16.76 1.06
N GLU A 225 12.77 -17.68 1.10
CA GLU A 225 12.61 -18.60 2.23
C GLU A 225 13.87 -19.47 2.40
N GLY A 226 14.34 -19.62 3.64
CA GLY A 226 15.56 -20.38 3.93
C GLY A 226 16.87 -19.76 3.41
N ALA A 227 16.86 -18.51 2.95
CA ALA A 227 18.06 -17.83 2.46
C ALA A 227 19.20 -17.82 3.50
N LYS A 228 20.43 -17.98 3.00
CA LYS A 228 21.68 -17.99 3.80
C LYS A 228 22.68 -17.02 3.19
N GLY A 229 23.64 -16.54 3.99
CA GLY A 229 24.69 -15.66 3.50
C GLY A 229 24.16 -14.34 2.97
N SER A 230 24.67 -13.87 1.82
CA SER A 230 24.28 -12.60 1.22
C SER A 230 22.81 -12.52 0.82
N ASP A 231 22.18 -13.65 0.51
CA ASP A 231 20.78 -13.72 0.06
C ASP A 231 19.80 -13.50 1.22
N ALA A 232 20.28 -13.59 2.47
CA ALA A 232 19.50 -13.26 3.67
C ALA A 232 19.47 -11.75 3.97
N ASN A 233 20.15 -10.93 3.14
CA ASN A 233 20.20 -9.48 3.31
C ASN A 233 19.07 -8.74 2.55
N GLY A 234 18.02 -9.45 2.11
CA GLY A 234 16.89 -8.87 1.40
C GLY A 234 17.17 -8.57 -0.07
N GLY A 235 16.41 -7.63 -0.65
CA GLY A 235 16.64 -7.16 -2.02
C GLY A 235 16.09 -8.06 -3.14
N ALA A 236 15.26 -9.05 -2.81
CA ALA A 236 14.61 -9.92 -3.77
C ALA A 236 13.08 -9.79 -3.75
N VAL A 237 12.43 -10.30 -4.80
CA VAL A 237 11.00 -10.60 -4.80
C VAL A 237 10.84 -12.08 -4.52
N ALA A 238 10.11 -12.44 -3.47
CA ALA A 238 9.97 -13.82 -3.05
C ALA A 238 8.61 -14.10 -2.44
N GLU A 239 8.23 -15.38 -2.46
CA GLU A 239 7.15 -15.85 -1.61
C GLU A 239 7.64 -16.03 -0.17
N ARG A 240 6.81 -15.64 0.78
CA ARG A 240 7.10 -15.75 2.22
C ARG A 240 5.96 -16.43 2.95
N GLU A 241 6.32 -17.31 3.89
CA GLU A 241 5.43 -17.71 4.97
C GLU A 241 5.72 -16.84 6.20
N ARG A 242 4.73 -16.07 6.64
CA ARG A 242 4.79 -15.22 7.83
C ARG A 242 3.76 -15.71 8.85
N ARG A 243 3.92 -15.29 10.11
CA ARG A 243 2.91 -15.54 11.15
C ARG A 243 2.05 -14.30 11.36
N LEU A 244 0.74 -14.50 11.52
CA LEU A 244 -0.21 -13.50 11.98
C LEU A 244 0.00 -13.28 13.48
N ASN A 245 0.86 -12.34 13.82
CA ASN A 245 1.22 -12.03 15.21
C ASN A 245 1.38 -10.51 15.41
N SER A 246 2.01 -10.10 16.52
CA SER A 246 2.23 -8.69 16.86
C SER A 246 3.07 -7.89 15.86
N ASN A 247 3.75 -8.56 14.92
CA ASN A 247 4.50 -7.89 13.87
C ASN A 247 3.63 -7.53 12.66
N VAL A 248 2.38 -8.03 12.59
CA VAL A 248 1.41 -7.62 11.57
C VAL A 248 0.63 -6.43 12.12
N LEU A 249 0.73 -5.27 11.46
CA LEU A 249 -0.05 -4.08 11.86
C LEU A 249 -1.50 -4.18 11.41
N GLY A 250 -1.72 -4.72 10.23
CA GLY A 250 -3.02 -4.78 9.59
C GLY A 250 -2.90 -4.96 8.10
N PHE A 251 -3.98 -4.64 7.40
CA PHE A 251 -4.14 -4.89 5.98
C PHE A 251 -4.74 -3.68 5.29
N ILE A 252 -4.36 -3.47 4.03
CA ILE A 252 -5.02 -2.53 3.13
C ILE A 252 -5.91 -3.36 2.20
N ASN A 253 -7.20 -3.05 2.19
CA ASN A 253 -8.17 -3.62 1.27
C ASN A 253 -8.15 -2.86 -0.07
N PRO A 254 -7.59 -3.41 -1.15
CA PRO A 254 -7.60 -2.78 -2.47
C PRO A 254 -8.98 -2.89 -3.14
N GLY A 255 -9.87 -3.74 -2.64
CA GLY A 255 -11.21 -3.97 -3.17
C GLY A 255 -12.28 -3.40 -2.25
N ILE A 256 -12.50 -2.08 -2.22
CA ILE A 256 -13.75 -1.56 -1.64
C ILE A 256 -14.88 -1.81 -2.63
N SER A 257 -15.76 -2.76 -2.34
CA SER A 257 -17.16 -2.67 -2.77
C SER A 257 -17.73 -1.46 -2.06
N VAL A 258 -18.15 -0.43 -2.80
CA VAL A 258 -18.94 0.66 -2.23
C VAL A 258 -20.10 -0.02 -1.50
N ARG A 259 -20.26 0.22 -0.20
CA ARG A 259 -21.47 -0.24 0.50
C ARG A 259 -22.64 0.43 -0.22
N THR A 260 -23.36 -0.35 -1.03
CA THR A 260 -24.69 0.00 -1.55
C THR A 260 -25.66 0.08 -0.39
#